data_AF-A0A7I4A6F9-F1
#
_entry.id   AF-A0A7I4A6F9-F1
#
_cell.length_a   1.000
_cell.length_b   1.000
_cell.length_c   1.000
_cell.angle_alpha   90.00
_cell.angle_beta   90.00
_cell.angle_gamma   90.00
#
_symmetry.space_group_name_H-M   'P 1'
#
loop_
_entity.id
_entity.type
_entity.pdbx_description
1 polymer ?
#
loop_
_entity_poly.entity_id
_entity_poly.type
_entity_poly.pdbx_seq_one_letter_code
_entity_poly.pdbx_strand_id
1 'polypeptide(L)'
;MEIVETKVIPDEEVGLLQRNVEEVVEIHAWRSLRYVAITVVAVLIGTIFGCAVSLYLSGAYDFETFALEATVARPKHPLNFLAVGDWGREGTFNQTMVAKQMGRVGRQLRINFVVSVGDNFYQAGLKGPHDTKFKNSFSKVYTARSLQTQWFAVLGNHDYLGDTLLQIGDILTQKDSRWFCDRSYQIKYFLCGTSHIGYCSKFVELFFIDTTPFVNDYWSAAQQRTFDWRGIDLREEYLHEQLQNLNSTLESSKAIWKIVIGHHTIRSLGRHGDTQEMVKHVLPILEV
;
A
#
# COMPACT_ATOMS: atom_id res chain seq x y z
N MET A 1 -19.65 48.61 85.21
CA MET A 1 -18.45 49.33 85.67
C MET A 1 -17.26 48.43 85.35
N GLU A 2 -16.68 48.58 84.16
CA GLU A 2 -15.25 48.40 83.89
C GLU A 2 -15.03 48.99 82.50
N ILE A 3 -14.27 50.09 82.47
CA ILE A 3 -13.85 50.78 81.26
C ILE A 3 -12.55 50.09 80.86
N VAL A 4 -12.49 49.53 79.65
CA VAL A 4 -11.22 49.17 79.01
C VAL A 4 -11.15 49.94 77.70
N GLU A 5 -10.18 50.85 77.66
CA GLU A 5 -9.87 51.76 76.57
C GLU A 5 -9.57 50.99 75.27
N THR A 6 -10.33 51.28 74.21
CA THR A 6 -9.90 50.98 72.84
C THR A 6 -9.02 52.13 72.35
N LYS A 7 -7.71 51.88 72.39
CA LYS A 7 -6.67 52.73 71.83
C LYS A 7 -6.87 52.80 70.31
N VAL A 8 -7.43 53.91 69.83
CA VAL A 8 -7.58 54.20 68.40
C VAL A 8 -6.18 54.44 67.84
N ILE A 9 -5.73 53.52 66.99
CA ILE A 9 -4.49 53.64 66.22
C ILE A 9 -4.77 54.67 65.11
N PRO A 10 -4.01 55.76 65.00
CA PRO A 10 -4.26 56.81 64.01
C PRO A 10 -4.13 56.28 62.56
N ASP A 11 -4.99 56.79 61.68
CA ASP A 11 -5.21 56.39 60.28
C ASP A 11 -3.97 56.44 59.34
N GLU A 12 -2.79 56.85 59.83
CA GLU A 12 -1.56 56.90 59.05
C GLU A 12 -0.87 55.53 58.88
N GLU A 13 -1.13 54.54 59.73
CA GLU A 13 -0.52 53.20 59.57
C GLU A 13 -1.26 52.28 58.58
N VAL A 14 -2.52 52.56 58.23
CA VAL A 14 -3.27 51.76 57.24
C VAL A 14 -2.85 52.09 55.81
N GLY A 15 -2.42 53.34 55.54
CA GLY A 15 -1.98 53.79 54.21
C GLY A 15 -0.60 53.28 53.76
N LEU A 16 0.23 52.78 54.68
CA LEU A 16 1.56 52.22 54.37
C LEU A 16 1.53 50.72 54.06
N LEU A 17 0.46 50.01 54.43
CA LEU A 17 0.27 48.60 54.07
C LEU A 17 -0.38 48.41 52.70
N GLN A 18 -1.17 49.38 52.20
CA GLN A 18 -1.81 49.25 50.88
C GLN A 18 -0.89 49.54 49.69
N ARG A 19 0.00 50.55 49.77
CA ARG A 19 0.93 50.87 48.64
C ARG A 19 1.87 49.71 48.32
N ASN A 20 2.32 48.97 49.33
CA ASN A 20 3.20 47.83 49.12
C ASN A 20 2.47 46.64 48.47
N VAL A 21 1.16 46.48 48.64
CA VAL A 21 0.41 45.36 48.05
C VAL A 21 0.15 45.60 46.56
N GLU A 22 -0.22 46.82 46.16
CA GLU A 22 -0.44 47.14 44.75
C GLU A 22 0.86 47.09 43.93
N GLU A 23 1.95 47.65 44.46
CA GLU A 23 3.26 47.65 43.79
C GLU A 23 3.84 46.22 43.69
N VAL A 24 3.65 45.39 44.73
CA VAL A 24 4.04 43.97 44.71
C VAL A 24 3.17 43.16 43.73
N VAL A 25 1.87 43.39 43.66
CA VAL A 25 0.97 42.73 42.69
C VAL A 25 1.33 43.13 41.26
N GLU A 26 1.64 44.39 41.01
CA GLU A 26 2.07 44.87 39.69
C GLU A 26 3.41 44.25 39.27
N ILE A 27 4.41 44.23 40.17
CA ILE A 27 5.72 43.60 39.92
C ILE A 27 5.57 42.09 39.62
N HIS A 28 4.69 41.38 40.34
CA HIS A 28 4.41 39.97 40.09
C HIS A 28 3.68 39.75 38.76
N ALA A 29 2.72 40.61 38.40
CA ALA A 29 2.02 40.54 37.12
C ALA A 29 2.98 40.77 35.94
N TRP A 30 3.86 41.77 36.02
CA TRP A 30 4.89 42.05 35.02
C TRP A 30 5.94 40.93 34.91
N ARG A 31 6.30 40.28 36.03
CA ARG A 31 7.16 39.09 36.02
C ARG A 31 6.47 37.90 35.35
N SER A 32 5.22 37.61 35.69
CA SER A 32 4.42 36.54 35.08
C SER A 32 4.21 36.75 33.58
N LEU A 33 3.92 37.99 33.15
CA LEU A 33 3.81 38.34 31.72
C LEU A 33 5.14 38.16 30.98
N ARG A 34 6.28 38.49 31.60
CA ARG A 34 7.61 38.20 31.03
C ARG A 34 7.87 36.71 30.90
N TYR A 35 7.52 35.89 31.91
CA TYR A 35 7.68 34.44 31.82
C TYR A 35 6.79 33.81 30.74
N VAL A 36 5.54 34.28 30.60
CA VAL A 36 4.64 33.84 29.54
C VAL A 36 5.19 34.24 28.16
N ALA A 37 5.66 35.48 28.00
CA ALA A 37 6.25 35.94 26.75
C ALA A 37 7.52 35.15 26.38
N ILE A 38 8.41 34.89 27.34
CA ILE A 38 9.62 34.07 27.13
C ILE A 38 9.24 32.63 26.74
N THR A 39 8.23 32.05 27.40
CA THR A 39 7.76 30.69 27.10
C THR A 39 7.15 30.61 25.70
N VAL A 40 6.32 31.58 25.31
CA VAL A 40 5.71 31.64 23.97
C VAL A 40 6.78 31.80 22.89
N VAL A 41 7.77 32.68 23.10
CA VAL A 41 8.87 32.87 22.16
C VAL A 41 9.72 31.59 22.05
N ALA A 42 10.03 30.92 23.16
CA ALA A 42 10.78 29.67 23.16
C ALA A 42 10.05 28.54 22.42
N VAL A 43 8.72 28.42 22.59
CA VAL A 43 7.90 27.45 21.86
C VAL A 43 7.88 27.76 20.36
N LEU A 44 7.70 29.03 19.98
CA LEU A 44 7.70 29.44 18.58
C LEU A 44 9.04 29.16 17.89
N ILE A 45 10.16 29.50 18.54
CA ILE A 45 11.50 29.19 18.04
C ILE A 45 11.70 27.68 17.94
N GLY A 46 11.27 26.92 18.95
CA GLY A 46 11.32 25.45 18.94
C GLY A 46 10.53 24.82 17.79
N THR A 47 9.33 25.32 17.49
CA THR A 47 8.54 24.86 16.34
C THR A 47 9.16 25.24 15.00
N ILE A 48 9.69 26.46 14.86
CA ILE A 48 10.36 26.88 13.61
C ILE A 48 11.61 26.05 13.38
N PHE A 49 12.41 25.83 14.43
CA PHE A 49 13.62 25.00 14.35
C PHE A 49 13.27 23.52 14.07
N GLY A 50 12.22 22.99 14.71
CA GLY A 50 11.70 21.65 14.44
C GLY A 50 11.22 21.48 13.00
N CYS A 51 10.46 22.44 12.47
CA CYS A 51 10.02 22.42 11.07
C CYS A 51 11.19 22.54 10.09
N ALA A 52 12.18 23.40 10.37
CA ALA A 52 13.37 23.54 9.55
C ALA A 52 14.22 22.26 9.54
N VAL A 53 14.38 21.60 10.69
CA VAL A 53 15.06 20.30 10.81
C VAL A 53 14.29 19.20 10.10
N SER A 54 12.96 19.13 10.24
CA SER A 54 12.13 18.16 9.48
C SER A 54 12.21 18.40 7.97
N LEU A 55 12.20 19.65 7.51
CA LEU A 55 12.36 20.00 6.09
C LEU A 55 13.77 19.62 5.59
N TYR A 56 14.81 19.91 6.35
CA TYR A 56 16.18 19.55 6.03
C TYR A 56 16.40 18.03 5.99
N LEU A 57 15.88 17.29 6.97
CA LEU A 57 15.91 15.83 6.99
C LEU A 57 15.09 15.24 5.84
N SER A 58 13.91 15.79 5.52
CA SER A 58 13.12 15.36 4.37
C SER A 58 13.79 15.64 3.02
N GLY A 59 14.59 16.70 2.91
CA GLY A 59 15.43 16.98 1.74
C GLY A 59 16.69 16.12 1.68
N ALA A 60 17.21 15.65 2.82
CA ALA A 60 18.34 14.73 2.88
C ALA A 60 17.97 13.30 2.43
N TYR A 61 16.68 12.90 2.55
CA TYR A 61 16.19 11.62 2.00
C TYR A 61 16.30 11.55 0.46
N ASP A 62 16.28 12.68 -0.26
CA ASP A 62 16.52 12.70 -1.72
C ASP A 62 17.99 12.38 -2.08
N PHE A 63 18.93 12.50 -1.12
CA PHE A 63 20.36 12.25 -1.37
C PHE A 63 20.74 10.77 -1.26
N GLU A 64 20.10 10.01 -0.35
CA GLU A 64 20.32 8.55 -0.28
C GLU A 64 19.80 7.82 -1.51
N THR A 65 18.74 8.32 -2.14
CA THR A 65 18.26 7.79 -3.43
C THR A 65 19.29 7.94 -4.55
N PHE A 66 20.20 8.92 -4.47
CA PHE A 66 21.24 9.15 -5.48
C PHE A 66 22.48 8.28 -5.23
N ALA A 67 22.81 8.00 -3.96
CA ALA A 67 23.97 7.18 -3.60
C ALA A 67 23.80 5.69 -3.96
N LEU A 68 22.56 5.17 -3.94
CA LEU A 68 22.28 3.79 -4.39
C LEU A 68 22.37 3.63 -5.93
N GLU A 69 22.30 4.72 -6.69
CA GLU A 69 22.45 4.67 -8.16
C GLU A 69 23.90 4.41 -8.61
N ALA A 70 24.90 4.64 -7.73
CA ALA A 70 26.30 4.74 -8.12
C ALA A 70 27.13 3.44 -7.99
N THR A 71 26.68 2.45 -7.21
CA THR A 71 27.54 1.30 -6.83
C THR A 71 27.27 0.01 -7.60
N VAL A 72 26.15 -0.09 -8.31
CA VAL A 72 25.83 -1.23 -9.20
C VAL A 72 25.63 -0.67 -10.60
N ALA A 73 26.44 -1.09 -11.57
CA ALA A 73 26.25 -0.71 -12.97
C ALA A 73 24.79 -0.96 -13.35
N ARG A 74 24.03 0.12 -13.62
CA ARG A 74 22.61 0.00 -13.98
C ARG A 74 22.48 -0.98 -15.14
N PRO A 75 21.64 -2.02 -15.03
CA PRO A 75 21.38 -2.92 -16.14
C PRO A 75 21.01 -2.11 -17.38
N LYS A 76 21.58 -2.43 -18.54
CA LYS A 76 21.27 -1.70 -19.80
C LYS A 76 19.78 -1.78 -20.16
N HIS A 77 19.11 -2.84 -19.73
CA HIS A 77 17.67 -3.05 -19.88
C HIS A 77 17.09 -3.53 -18.54
N PRO A 78 16.83 -2.60 -17.60
CA PRO A 78 16.22 -2.99 -16.33
C PRO A 78 14.77 -3.42 -16.57
N LEU A 79 14.30 -4.36 -15.75
CA LEU A 79 12.88 -4.63 -15.58
C LEU A 79 12.41 -3.93 -14.31
N ASN A 80 11.55 -2.92 -14.48
CA ASN A 80 10.93 -2.20 -13.38
C ASN A 80 9.42 -2.40 -13.48
N PHE A 81 8.76 -2.86 -12.43
CA PHE A 81 7.30 -2.96 -12.39
C PHE A 81 6.80 -2.59 -10.99
N LEU A 82 5.53 -2.22 -10.89
CA LEU A 82 4.86 -2.04 -9.60
C LEU A 82 4.02 -3.28 -9.30
N ALA A 83 3.95 -3.67 -8.03
CA ALA A 83 2.99 -4.65 -7.54
C ALA A 83 1.97 -3.94 -6.64
N VAL A 84 0.69 -4.26 -6.79
CA VAL A 84 -0.41 -3.73 -5.98
C VAL A 84 -1.44 -4.81 -5.72
N GLY A 85 -2.00 -4.86 -4.52
CA GLY A 85 -3.07 -5.78 -4.14
C GLY A 85 -4.19 -5.04 -3.42
N ASP A 86 -5.33 -5.69 -3.29
CA ASP A 86 -6.39 -5.29 -2.36
C ASP A 86 -7.00 -3.89 -2.61
N TRP A 87 -7.02 -3.45 -3.87
CA TRP A 87 -7.10 -2.03 -4.19
C TRP A 87 -8.49 -1.54 -4.65
N GLY A 88 -9.34 -2.39 -5.22
CA GLY A 88 -10.53 -1.94 -5.94
C GLY A 88 -11.65 -1.38 -5.09
N ARG A 89 -11.73 -0.05 -4.95
CA ARG A 89 -12.70 0.63 -4.06
C ARG A 89 -13.34 1.86 -4.69
N GLU A 90 -13.49 1.89 -6.01
CA GLU A 90 -14.11 3.01 -6.73
C GLU A 90 -13.47 4.38 -6.43
N GLY A 91 -12.16 4.38 -6.16
CA GLY A 91 -11.37 5.55 -5.81
C GLY A 91 -11.35 5.93 -4.32
N THR A 92 -12.09 5.21 -3.47
CA THR A 92 -12.19 5.43 -2.02
C THR A 92 -11.14 4.62 -1.23
N PHE A 93 -11.17 4.66 0.10
CA PHE A 93 -10.18 3.96 0.99
C PHE A 93 -8.72 4.22 0.61
N ASN A 94 -8.36 5.50 0.38
CA ASN A 94 -7.03 5.93 -0.06
C ASN A 94 -6.57 5.39 -1.42
N GLN A 95 -7.42 4.67 -2.17
CA GLN A 95 -7.04 4.09 -3.46
C GLN A 95 -6.52 5.16 -4.44
N THR A 96 -7.19 6.31 -4.54
CA THR A 96 -6.74 7.45 -5.36
C THR A 96 -5.42 8.05 -4.89
N MET A 97 -5.17 8.06 -3.58
CA MET A 97 -3.90 8.55 -3.02
C MET A 97 -2.75 7.59 -3.36
N VAL A 98 -2.96 6.28 -3.25
CA VAL A 98 -2.00 5.26 -3.68
C VAL A 98 -1.74 5.37 -5.17
N ALA A 99 -2.79 5.48 -5.99
CA ALA A 99 -2.67 5.65 -7.45
C ALA A 99 -1.82 6.89 -7.83
N LYS A 100 -1.96 7.99 -7.08
CA LYS A 100 -1.14 9.20 -7.27
C LYS A 100 0.34 8.94 -6.97
N GLN A 101 0.67 8.17 -5.93
CA GLN A 101 2.07 7.81 -5.63
C GLN A 101 2.62 6.81 -6.64
N MET A 102 1.83 5.79 -7.02
CA MET A 102 2.18 4.86 -8.09
C MET A 102 2.51 5.62 -9.39
N GLY A 103 1.75 6.66 -9.73
CA GLY A 103 2.05 7.51 -10.90
C GLY A 103 3.40 8.23 -10.80
N ARG A 104 3.76 8.75 -9.62
CA ARG A 104 5.04 9.42 -9.39
C ARG A 104 6.21 8.43 -9.48
N VAL A 105 6.14 7.33 -8.73
CA VAL A 105 7.16 6.28 -8.71
C VAL A 105 7.29 5.64 -10.09
N GLY A 106 6.17 5.32 -10.74
CA GLY A 106 6.17 4.74 -12.08
C GLY A 106 6.86 5.61 -13.12
N ARG A 107 6.76 6.94 -12.98
CA ARG A 107 7.48 7.89 -13.85
C ARG A 107 8.98 7.91 -13.57
N GLN A 108 9.36 7.92 -12.29
CA GLN A 108 10.77 7.94 -11.88
C GLN A 108 11.49 6.65 -12.28
N LEU A 109 10.86 5.50 -12.06
CA LEU A 109 11.44 4.19 -12.38
C LEU A 109 11.22 3.75 -13.83
N ARG A 110 10.41 4.49 -14.62
CA ARG A 110 10.05 4.12 -16.00
C ARG A 110 9.58 2.67 -16.09
N ILE A 111 8.51 2.36 -15.36
CA ILE A 111 8.02 0.99 -15.22
C ILE A 111 7.57 0.40 -16.57
N ASN A 112 7.75 -0.91 -16.71
CA ASN A 112 7.38 -1.70 -17.87
C ASN A 112 5.93 -2.16 -17.80
N PHE A 113 5.42 -2.51 -16.61
CA PHE A 113 4.04 -2.95 -16.38
C PHE A 113 3.67 -2.80 -14.90
N VAL A 114 2.41 -3.12 -14.58
CA VAL A 114 1.91 -3.26 -13.21
C VAL A 114 1.42 -4.70 -13.01
N VAL A 115 1.69 -5.26 -11.83
CA VAL A 115 1.16 -6.55 -11.37
C VAL A 115 0.08 -6.28 -10.34
N SER A 116 -1.11 -6.83 -10.57
CA SER A 116 -2.17 -6.89 -9.56
C SER A 116 -2.18 -8.27 -8.90
N VAL A 117 -1.99 -8.32 -7.58
CA VAL A 117 -1.96 -9.58 -6.81
C VAL A 117 -3.35 -10.02 -6.32
N GLY A 118 -4.41 -9.56 -6.99
CA GLY A 118 -5.79 -9.94 -6.69
C GLY A 118 -6.51 -8.98 -5.76
N ASP A 119 -7.77 -9.34 -5.51
CA ASP A 119 -8.74 -8.54 -4.80
C ASP A 119 -8.95 -7.18 -5.51
N ASN A 120 -9.23 -7.34 -6.81
CA ASN A 120 -9.30 -6.27 -7.80
C ASN A 120 -10.57 -5.43 -7.65
N PHE A 121 -11.68 -6.02 -7.17
CA PHE A 121 -12.97 -5.31 -7.06
C PHE A 121 -13.75 -5.69 -5.79
N TYR A 122 -13.68 -4.85 -4.77
CA TYR A 122 -14.38 -5.09 -3.52
C TYR A 122 -15.84 -4.59 -3.52
N GLN A 123 -16.67 -5.06 -2.58
CA GLN A 123 -16.40 -6.19 -1.66
C GLN A 123 -16.83 -7.56 -2.24
N ALA A 124 -17.44 -7.59 -3.42
CA ALA A 124 -17.97 -8.81 -4.02
C ALA A 124 -17.89 -8.75 -5.55
N GLY A 125 -16.66 -8.74 -6.07
CA GLY A 125 -16.34 -8.75 -7.50
C GLY A 125 -17.12 -7.75 -8.35
N LEU A 126 -17.30 -8.11 -9.62
CA LEU A 126 -18.17 -7.43 -10.59
C LEU A 126 -19.50 -8.18 -10.69
N LYS A 127 -20.60 -7.45 -10.93
CA LYS A 127 -21.95 -8.05 -11.00
C LYS A 127 -22.42 -8.38 -12.41
N GLY A 128 -21.70 -7.93 -13.43
CA GLY A 128 -22.12 -8.04 -14.82
C GLY A 128 -21.25 -7.22 -15.76
N PRO A 129 -21.36 -7.44 -17.09
CA PRO A 129 -20.51 -6.79 -18.07
C PRO A 129 -20.67 -5.26 -18.11
N HIS A 130 -21.75 -4.70 -17.59
CA HIS A 130 -21.97 -3.25 -17.52
C HIS A 130 -21.70 -2.64 -16.13
N ASP A 131 -21.14 -3.42 -15.20
CA ASP A 131 -20.82 -2.91 -13.87
C ASP A 131 -19.83 -1.74 -13.95
N THR A 132 -20.24 -0.59 -13.41
CA THR A 132 -19.42 0.63 -13.42
C THR A 132 -18.20 0.53 -12.51
N LYS A 133 -18.15 -0.46 -11.60
CA LYS A 133 -17.06 -0.66 -10.66
C LYS A 133 -15.72 -0.89 -11.35
N PHE A 134 -15.69 -1.55 -12.52
CA PHE A 134 -14.46 -1.65 -13.31
C PHE A 134 -13.92 -0.27 -13.65
N LYS A 135 -14.75 0.57 -14.29
CA LYS A 135 -14.35 1.93 -14.70
C LYS A 135 -13.99 2.80 -13.49
N ASN A 136 -14.78 2.73 -12.42
CA ASN A 136 -14.61 3.58 -11.24
C ASN A 136 -13.46 3.15 -10.35
N SER A 137 -13.09 1.86 -10.33
CA SER A 137 -11.97 1.36 -9.53
C SER A 137 -10.67 1.28 -10.32
N PHE A 138 -10.72 1.14 -11.65
CA PHE A 138 -9.53 0.95 -12.46
C PHE A 138 -9.29 2.14 -13.41
N SER A 139 -10.10 2.26 -14.47
CA SER A 139 -9.84 3.20 -15.57
C SER A 139 -9.81 4.67 -15.15
N LYS A 140 -10.67 5.08 -14.22
CA LYS A 140 -10.73 6.46 -13.72
C LYS A 140 -9.74 6.75 -12.59
N VAL A 141 -9.17 5.72 -11.96
CA VAL A 141 -8.29 5.88 -10.78
C VAL A 141 -6.83 5.93 -11.21
N TYR A 142 -6.40 5.00 -12.05
CA TYR A 142 -5.00 4.86 -12.46
C TYR A 142 -4.73 5.59 -13.80
N THR A 143 -4.91 6.90 -13.80
CA THR A 143 -4.88 7.76 -15.00
C THR A 143 -3.52 8.39 -15.30
N ALA A 144 -2.54 8.26 -14.41
CA ALA A 144 -1.20 8.80 -14.63
C ALA A 144 -0.57 8.22 -15.90
N ARG A 145 0.13 9.06 -16.69
CA ARG A 145 0.77 8.65 -17.96
C ARG A 145 1.72 7.46 -17.78
N SER A 146 2.46 7.42 -16.67
CA SER A 146 3.36 6.33 -16.30
C SER A 146 2.66 5.01 -15.96
N LEU A 147 1.34 5.02 -15.72
CA LEU A 147 0.51 3.85 -15.48
C LEU A 147 -0.30 3.43 -16.70
N GLN A 148 -0.10 4.11 -17.85
CA GLN A 148 -0.69 3.71 -19.14
C GLN A 148 0.16 2.62 -19.80
N THR A 149 0.40 1.55 -19.04
CA THR A 149 1.11 0.35 -19.46
C THR A 149 0.23 -0.87 -19.18
N GLN A 150 0.67 -2.06 -19.56
CA GLN A 150 -0.02 -3.31 -19.28
C GLN A 150 -0.12 -3.55 -17.77
N TRP A 151 -1.28 -4.06 -17.35
CA TRP A 151 -1.57 -4.59 -16.02
C TRP A 151 -1.82 -6.08 -16.16
N PHE A 152 -1.07 -6.86 -15.38
CA PHE A 152 -1.21 -8.31 -15.29
C PHE A 152 -1.79 -8.65 -13.93
N ALA A 153 -3.01 -9.17 -13.90
CA ALA A 153 -3.76 -9.45 -12.68
C ALA A 153 -3.97 -10.94 -12.46
N VAL A 154 -4.04 -11.34 -11.19
CA VAL A 154 -4.73 -12.56 -10.74
C VAL A 154 -6.03 -12.18 -10.03
N LEU A 155 -6.86 -13.16 -9.74
CA LEU A 155 -8.05 -13.03 -8.90
C LEU A 155 -7.69 -13.19 -7.42
N GLY A 156 -8.33 -12.41 -6.56
CA GLY A 156 -8.37 -12.64 -5.11
C GLY A 156 -9.70 -13.21 -4.65
N ASN A 157 -9.83 -13.47 -3.35
CA ASN A 157 -11.04 -14.10 -2.82
C ASN A 157 -12.27 -13.18 -2.92
N HIS A 158 -12.11 -11.85 -2.89
CA HIS A 158 -13.22 -10.92 -3.10
C HIS A 158 -13.69 -10.86 -4.55
N ASP A 159 -12.82 -11.15 -5.51
CA ASP A 159 -13.17 -11.23 -6.93
C ASP A 159 -14.08 -12.42 -7.22
N TYR A 160 -13.81 -13.53 -6.54
CA TYR A 160 -14.61 -14.76 -6.59
C TYR A 160 -16.02 -14.62 -6.03
N LEU A 161 -16.37 -13.51 -5.39
CA LEU A 161 -17.72 -13.30 -4.87
C LEU A 161 -18.63 -12.55 -5.84
N GLY A 162 -18.07 -12.16 -6.98
CA GLY A 162 -18.81 -11.68 -8.13
C GLY A 162 -18.55 -12.59 -9.32
N ASP A 163 -18.74 -12.04 -10.51
CA ASP A 163 -18.55 -12.73 -11.77
C ASP A 163 -17.06 -12.75 -12.15
N THR A 164 -16.40 -13.89 -11.87
CA THR A 164 -14.98 -14.12 -12.17
C THR A 164 -14.71 -14.11 -13.67
N LEU A 165 -15.65 -14.65 -14.45
CA LEU A 165 -15.52 -14.81 -15.90
C LEU A 165 -15.49 -13.48 -16.66
N LEU A 166 -15.95 -12.39 -16.05
CA LEU A 166 -15.78 -11.05 -16.61
C LEU A 166 -14.35 -10.56 -16.47
N GLN A 167 -13.71 -10.86 -15.35
CA GLN A 167 -12.39 -10.34 -15.04
C GLN A 167 -11.32 -11.03 -15.88
N ILE A 168 -11.46 -12.35 -16.07
CA ILE A 168 -10.56 -13.16 -16.87
C ILE A 168 -10.90 -13.07 -18.37
N GLY A 169 -9.89 -13.18 -19.22
CA GLY A 169 -10.06 -13.12 -20.67
C GLY A 169 -10.30 -11.70 -21.21
N ASP A 170 -11.04 -11.59 -22.30
CA ASP A 170 -11.01 -10.39 -23.15
C ASP A 170 -12.04 -9.31 -22.79
N ILE A 171 -13.05 -9.62 -21.98
CA ILE A 171 -14.20 -8.71 -21.78
C ILE A 171 -13.76 -7.36 -21.19
N LEU A 172 -12.93 -7.37 -20.14
CA LEU A 172 -12.40 -6.14 -19.57
C LEU A 172 -11.24 -5.56 -20.40
N THR A 173 -10.44 -6.41 -21.05
CA THR A 173 -9.38 -5.99 -21.98
C THR A 173 -9.94 -5.13 -23.12
N GLN A 174 -11.10 -5.49 -23.66
CA GLN A 174 -11.80 -4.71 -24.70
C GLN A 174 -12.30 -3.34 -24.18
N LYS A 175 -12.52 -3.19 -22.87
CA LYS A 175 -12.95 -1.93 -22.25
C LYS A 175 -11.78 -1.03 -21.90
N ASP A 176 -10.66 -1.61 -21.50
CA ASP A 176 -9.43 -0.92 -21.19
C ASP A 176 -8.27 -1.86 -21.51
N SER A 177 -7.57 -1.59 -22.62
CA SER A 177 -6.54 -2.47 -23.17
C SER A 177 -5.34 -2.68 -22.24
N ARG A 178 -5.23 -1.89 -21.18
CA ARG A 178 -4.22 -2.09 -20.12
C ARG A 178 -4.54 -3.31 -19.28
N TRP A 179 -5.79 -3.77 -19.21
CA TRP A 179 -6.17 -4.87 -18.36
C TRP A 179 -5.82 -6.21 -19.02
N PHE A 180 -5.15 -7.08 -18.28
CA PHE A 180 -5.04 -8.50 -18.59
C PHE A 180 -5.18 -9.26 -17.27
N CYS A 181 -6.05 -10.26 -17.24
CA CYS A 181 -6.23 -11.13 -16.09
C CYS A 181 -6.59 -12.51 -16.60
N ASP A 182 -6.06 -13.52 -15.91
CA ASP A 182 -6.48 -14.90 -16.06
C ASP A 182 -6.28 -15.62 -14.71
N ARG A 183 -6.75 -16.86 -14.60
CA ARG A 183 -6.60 -17.68 -13.39
C ARG A 183 -5.14 -18.01 -13.14
N SER A 184 -4.47 -18.60 -14.13
CA SER A 184 -3.05 -18.94 -14.06
C SER A 184 -2.40 -18.79 -15.44
N TYR A 185 -1.22 -18.18 -15.48
CA TYR A 185 -0.51 -17.89 -16.72
C TYR A 185 0.95 -17.51 -16.45
N GLN A 186 1.72 -17.37 -17.53
CA GLN A 186 3.14 -17.04 -17.46
C GLN A 186 3.49 -15.88 -18.36
N ILE A 187 4.46 -15.07 -17.92
CA ILE A 187 5.01 -13.98 -18.71
C ILE A 187 6.53 -14.08 -18.69
N LYS A 188 7.12 -14.11 -19.89
CA LYS A 188 8.56 -14.02 -20.10
C LYS A 188 8.93 -12.60 -20.49
N TYR A 189 9.79 -11.96 -19.71
CA TYR A 189 10.31 -10.63 -19.98
C TYR A 189 11.82 -10.69 -20.29
N PHE A 190 12.19 -10.44 -21.54
CA PHE A 190 13.58 -10.50 -22.00
C PHE A 190 14.37 -9.23 -21.64
N LEU A 191 15.58 -9.41 -21.11
CA LEU A 191 16.45 -8.35 -20.59
C LEU A 191 17.49 -7.86 -21.60
N CYS A 192 17.29 -8.09 -22.90
CA CYS A 192 18.25 -7.70 -23.95
C CYS A 192 17.76 -6.58 -24.88
N GLY A 193 16.63 -5.94 -24.55
CA GLY A 193 16.03 -4.92 -25.41
C GLY A 193 15.32 -5.52 -26.64
N THR A 194 14.46 -4.71 -27.27
CA THR A 194 13.57 -5.16 -28.36
C THR A 194 14.31 -5.54 -29.65
N SER A 195 15.53 -5.05 -29.86
CA SER A 195 16.35 -5.35 -31.04
C SER A 195 17.00 -6.74 -31.03
N HIS A 196 16.89 -7.50 -29.93
CA HIS A 196 17.59 -8.79 -29.76
C HIS A 196 16.69 -9.94 -29.29
N ILE A 197 15.36 -9.82 -29.43
CA ILE A 197 14.40 -10.82 -28.91
C ILE A 197 14.69 -12.24 -29.42
N GLY A 198 15.15 -12.41 -30.66
CA GLY A 198 15.51 -13.72 -31.23
C GLY A 198 16.83 -14.32 -30.74
N TYR A 199 17.65 -13.56 -30.02
CA TYR A 199 18.98 -13.98 -29.55
C TYR A 199 19.17 -13.77 -28.03
N CYS A 200 18.12 -13.35 -27.33
CA CYS A 200 18.19 -13.02 -25.92
C CYS A 200 18.00 -14.27 -25.06
N SER A 201 19.08 -14.73 -24.42
CA SER A 201 19.02 -15.84 -23.46
C SER A 201 18.71 -15.39 -22.03
N LYS A 202 18.69 -14.08 -21.75
CA LYS A 202 18.51 -13.51 -20.40
C LYS A 202 17.10 -12.97 -20.23
N PHE A 203 16.32 -13.58 -19.34
CA PHE A 203 14.93 -13.17 -19.10
C PHE A 203 14.52 -13.37 -17.64
N VAL A 204 13.47 -12.67 -17.24
CA VAL A 204 12.69 -12.89 -16.02
C VAL A 204 11.41 -13.60 -16.42
N GLU A 205 10.97 -14.55 -15.61
CA GLU A 205 9.71 -15.25 -15.81
C GLU A 205 8.81 -15.08 -14.60
N LEU A 206 7.59 -14.64 -14.86
CA LEU A 206 6.56 -14.38 -13.87
C LEU A 206 5.48 -15.47 -14.00
N PHE A 207 5.16 -16.14 -12.91
CA PHE A 207 4.22 -17.25 -12.82
C PHE A 207 3.02 -16.82 -11.99
N PHE A 208 1.89 -16.63 -12.62
CA PHE A 208 0.66 -16.18 -11.97
C PHE A 208 -0.18 -17.40 -11.61
N ILE A 209 -0.60 -17.51 -10.35
CA ILE A 209 -1.32 -18.66 -9.80
C ILE A 209 -2.63 -18.24 -9.13
N ASP A 210 -3.64 -19.07 -9.29
CA ASP A 210 -4.96 -18.89 -8.72
C ASP A 210 -5.03 -19.54 -7.34
N THR A 211 -4.78 -18.72 -6.32
CA THR A 211 -4.70 -19.18 -4.94
C THR A 211 -6.05 -19.37 -4.25
N THR A 212 -7.14 -18.78 -4.76
CA THR A 212 -8.44 -18.79 -4.06
C THR A 212 -9.03 -20.20 -3.92
N PRO A 213 -9.01 -21.06 -4.95
CA PRO A 213 -9.54 -22.42 -4.86
C PRO A 213 -8.81 -23.32 -3.86
N PHE A 214 -7.58 -22.96 -3.44
CA PHE A 214 -6.84 -23.75 -2.45
C PHE A 214 -7.41 -23.64 -1.04
N VAL A 215 -8.06 -22.52 -0.68
CA VAL A 215 -8.51 -22.27 0.69
C VAL A 215 -9.75 -23.10 1.01
N ASN A 216 -9.62 -24.04 1.96
CA ASN A 216 -10.69 -25.01 2.27
C ASN A 216 -11.96 -24.36 2.82
N ASP A 217 -11.82 -23.31 3.61
CA ASP A 217 -12.94 -22.60 4.24
C ASP A 217 -13.88 -21.95 3.21
N TYR A 218 -13.43 -21.69 1.98
CA TYR A 218 -14.29 -21.14 0.93
C TYR A 218 -15.22 -22.20 0.31
N TRP A 219 -14.91 -23.48 0.48
CA TRP A 219 -15.71 -24.62 -0.01
C TRP A 219 -16.55 -25.28 1.09
N SER A 220 -16.35 -24.88 2.35
CA SER A 220 -17.05 -25.44 3.51
C SER A 220 -18.56 -25.19 3.43
N ALA A 221 -19.37 -26.18 3.85
CA ALA A 221 -20.81 -26.01 4.00
C ALA A 221 -21.20 -24.94 5.04
N ALA A 222 -20.28 -24.58 5.95
CA ALA A 222 -20.47 -23.49 6.92
C ALA A 222 -20.21 -22.10 6.32
N GLN A 223 -19.65 -22.02 5.12
CA GLN A 223 -19.39 -20.76 4.42
C GLN A 223 -20.71 -20.06 4.08
N GLN A 224 -20.85 -18.79 4.47
CA GLN A 224 -22.05 -17.99 4.22
C GLN A 224 -21.98 -17.17 2.93
N ARG A 225 -20.77 -16.96 2.39
CA ARG A 225 -20.56 -16.23 1.15
C ARG A 225 -20.66 -17.17 -0.05
N THR A 226 -21.30 -16.73 -1.12
CA THR A 226 -21.34 -17.49 -2.38
C THR A 226 -20.13 -17.12 -3.23
N PHE A 227 -19.31 -18.12 -3.53
CA PHE A 227 -18.17 -18.00 -4.42
C PHE A 227 -18.56 -18.51 -5.82
N ASP A 228 -18.04 -17.85 -6.85
CA ASP A 228 -18.22 -18.19 -8.25
C ASP A 228 -17.17 -19.21 -8.69
N TRP A 229 -17.55 -20.48 -8.60
CA TRP A 229 -16.70 -21.60 -8.99
C TRP A 229 -16.85 -22.00 -10.46
N ARG A 230 -17.56 -21.22 -11.30
CA ARG A 230 -17.71 -21.55 -12.74
C ARG A 230 -16.34 -21.66 -13.41
N GLY A 231 -16.13 -22.73 -14.17
CA GLY A 231 -14.83 -23.04 -14.78
C GLY A 231 -13.87 -23.80 -13.84
N ILE A 232 -14.31 -24.17 -12.63
CA ILE A 232 -13.65 -25.14 -11.75
C ILE A 232 -14.64 -26.28 -11.52
N ASP A 233 -14.59 -27.32 -12.36
CA ASP A 233 -15.52 -28.44 -12.25
C ASP A 233 -15.20 -29.32 -11.04
N LEU A 234 -14.01 -29.93 -11.02
CA LEU A 234 -13.51 -30.74 -9.91
C LEU A 234 -12.33 -30.03 -9.26
N ARG A 235 -12.56 -29.52 -8.03
CA ARG A 235 -11.58 -28.74 -7.27
C ARG A 235 -10.23 -29.46 -7.17
N GLU A 236 -10.22 -30.72 -6.76
CA GLU A 236 -8.97 -31.46 -6.54
C GLU A 236 -8.17 -31.64 -7.84
N GLU A 237 -8.85 -31.91 -8.96
CA GLU A 237 -8.21 -32.01 -10.27
C GLU A 237 -7.63 -30.66 -10.71
N TYR A 238 -8.38 -29.57 -10.52
CA TYR A 238 -7.92 -28.21 -10.80
C TYR A 238 -6.69 -27.82 -9.97
N LEU A 239 -6.68 -28.14 -8.67
CA LEU A 239 -5.53 -27.87 -7.80
C LEU A 239 -4.33 -28.72 -8.20
N HIS A 240 -4.54 -29.99 -8.52
CA HIS A 240 -3.49 -30.90 -8.95
C HIS A 240 -2.84 -30.43 -10.26
N GLU A 241 -3.65 -30.10 -11.26
CA GLU A 241 -3.17 -29.61 -12.55
C GLU A 241 -2.39 -28.31 -12.39
N GLN A 242 -2.90 -27.36 -11.59
CA GLN A 242 -2.21 -26.10 -11.35
C GLN A 242 -0.84 -26.30 -10.67
N LEU A 243 -0.76 -27.16 -9.64
CA LEU A 243 0.51 -27.47 -8.96
C LEU A 243 1.49 -28.20 -9.88
N GLN A 244 1.01 -29.16 -10.68
CA GLN A 244 1.83 -29.88 -11.65
C GLN A 244 2.38 -28.94 -12.73
N ASN A 245 1.54 -28.05 -13.27
CA ASN A 245 1.94 -27.05 -14.25
C ASN A 245 2.94 -26.06 -13.64
N LEU A 246 2.71 -25.57 -12.42
CA LEU A 246 3.65 -24.69 -11.72
C LEU A 246 5.00 -25.38 -11.51
N ASN A 247 5.02 -26.60 -10.97
CA ASN A 247 6.26 -27.33 -10.69
C ASN A 247 7.05 -27.59 -11.97
N SER A 248 6.42 -28.17 -12.99
CA SER A 248 7.09 -28.51 -14.26
C SER A 248 7.63 -27.28 -15.01
N THR A 249 6.92 -26.15 -14.94
CA THR A 249 7.32 -24.91 -15.62
C THR A 249 8.43 -24.19 -14.86
N LEU A 250 8.42 -24.23 -13.52
CA LEU A 250 9.54 -23.77 -12.70
C LEU A 250 10.79 -24.61 -12.93
N GLU A 251 10.68 -25.94 -12.92
CA GLU A 251 11.81 -26.86 -13.15
C GLU A 251 12.45 -26.66 -14.53
N SER A 252 11.63 -26.49 -15.57
CA SER A 252 12.12 -26.32 -16.94
C SER A 252 12.59 -24.89 -17.26
N SER A 253 12.20 -23.89 -16.46
CA SER A 253 12.55 -22.50 -16.69
C SER A 253 14.05 -22.23 -16.48
N LYS A 254 14.65 -21.58 -17.49
CA LYS A 254 16.04 -21.08 -17.46
C LYS A 254 16.12 -19.58 -17.13
N ALA A 255 15.05 -19.00 -16.61
CA ALA A 255 15.00 -17.59 -16.26
C ALA A 255 16.06 -17.23 -15.20
N ILE A 256 16.58 -16.01 -15.27
CA ILE A 256 17.51 -15.48 -14.25
C ILE A 256 16.75 -15.26 -12.93
N TRP A 257 15.51 -14.77 -13.05
CA TRP A 257 14.60 -14.59 -11.93
C TRP A 257 13.28 -15.28 -12.27
N LYS A 258 12.78 -16.07 -11.32
CA LYS A 258 11.46 -16.72 -11.35
C LYS A 258 10.63 -16.08 -10.24
N ILE A 259 9.50 -15.49 -10.58
CA ILE A 259 8.66 -14.76 -9.62
C ILE A 259 7.27 -15.38 -9.65
N VAL A 260 6.86 -16.01 -8.55
CA VAL A 260 5.51 -16.58 -8.41
C VAL A 260 4.58 -15.56 -7.75
N ILE A 261 3.41 -15.37 -8.32
CA ILE A 261 2.46 -14.31 -7.99
C ILE A 261 1.10 -14.93 -7.72
N GLY A 262 0.59 -14.71 -6.52
CA GLY A 262 -0.73 -15.15 -6.09
C GLY A 262 -1.29 -14.21 -5.03
N HIS A 263 -2.57 -14.38 -4.71
CA HIS A 263 -3.27 -13.51 -3.76
C HIS A 263 -3.01 -13.89 -2.29
N HIS A 264 -3.12 -15.18 -1.97
CA HIS A 264 -2.98 -15.66 -0.59
C HIS A 264 -1.51 -15.77 -0.15
N THR A 265 -1.23 -15.41 1.10
CA THR A 265 0.12 -15.33 1.65
C THR A 265 0.65 -16.69 2.11
N ILE A 266 1.91 -17.00 1.77
CA ILE A 266 2.64 -18.12 2.38
C ILE A 266 3.08 -17.75 3.80
N ARG A 267 3.72 -16.58 3.96
CA ARG A 267 4.15 -16.02 5.25
C ARG A 267 3.58 -14.61 5.43
N SER A 268 2.91 -14.35 6.55
CA SER A 268 2.42 -13.00 6.87
C SER A 268 2.23 -12.79 8.36
N LEU A 269 2.67 -11.62 8.86
CA LEU A 269 2.32 -11.12 10.19
C LEU A 269 1.06 -10.23 10.16
N GLY A 270 0.41 -10.12 8.99
CA GLY A 270 -0.86 -9.41 8.85
C GLY A 270 -2.02 -10.18 9.48
N ARG A 271 -3.20 -9.57 9.49
CA ARG A 271 -4.42 -10.13 10.10
C ARG A 271 -4.77 -11.54 9.62
N HIS A 272 -4.53 -11.84 8.35
CA HIS A 272 -4.84 -13.14 7.74
C HIS A 272 -3.81 -14.23 8.05
N GLY A 273 -2.60 -13.84 8.47
CA GLY A 273 -1.53 -14.80 8.78
C GLY A 273 -1.08 -15.63 7.57
N ASP A 274 -0.49 -16.76 7.87
CA ASP A 274 -0.08 -17.75 6.88
C ASP A 274 -1.30 -18.53 6.38
N THR A 275 -1.47 -18.61 5.05
CA THR A 275 -2.46 -19.48 4.44
C THR A 275 -1.93 -20.90 4.44
N GLN A 276 -2.48 -21.78 5.28
CA GLN A 276 -1.93 -23.11 5.53
C GLN A 276 -1.85 -23.96 4.26
N GLU A 277 -2.80 -23.81 3.35
CA GLU A 277 -2.79 -24.51 2.07
C GLU A 277 -1.66 -24.04 1.15
N MET A 278 -1.31 -22.74 1.17
CA MET A 278 -0.14 -22.23 0.45
C MET A 278 1.16 -22.79 1.03
N VAL A 279 1.25 -22.86 2.37
CA VAL A 279 2.41 -23.46 3.07
C VAL A 279 2.55 -24.95 2.76
N LYS A 280 1.43 -25.67 2.69
CA LYS A 280 1.43 -27.12 2.47
C LYS A 280 1.67 -27.51 1.02
N HIS A 281 1.13 -26.76 0.06
CA HIS A 281 1.07 -27.19 -1.33
C HIS A 281 1.98 -26.38 -2.25
N VAL A 282 2.07 -25.06 -2.04
CA VAL A 282 2.83 -24.18 -2.95
C VAL A 282 4.27 -24.00 -2.48
N LEU A 283 4.49 -23.74 -1.18
CA LEU A 283 5.84 -23.51 -0.66
C LEU A 283 6.84 -24.65 -0.98
N PRO A 284 6.48 -25.94 -0.87
CA PRO A 284 7.41 -27.02 -1.21
C PRO A 284 7.87 -27.01 -2.67
N ILE A 285 7.08 -26.45 -3.60
CA ILE A 285 7.46 -26.28 -5.00
C ILE A 285 8.44 -25.11 -5.16
N LEU A 286 8.35 -24.08 -4.32
CA LEU A 286 9.18 -22.88 -4.40
C LEU A 286 10.57 -23.04 -3.77
N GLU A 287 10.73 -24.02 -2.88
CA GLU A 287 11.99 -24.27 -2.14
C GLU A 287 12.97 -25.20 -2.88
N VAL A 288 12.60 -25.68 -4.08
CA VAL A 288 13.40 -26.60 -4.90
C VAL A 288 14.37 -25.87 -5.82
#